data_AF-A0AA95MXC2-F1
#
_entry.id   AF-A0AA95MXC2-F1
#
_cell.length_a   1.000
_cell.length_b   1.000
_cell.length_c   1.000
_cell.angle_alpha   90.00
_cell.angle_beta   90.00
_cell.angle_gamma   90.00
#
_symmetry.space_group_name_H-M   'P 1'
#
loop_
_entity.id
_entity.type
_entity.pdbx_description
1 polymer ?
#
loop_
_entity_poly.entity_id
_entity_poly.type
_entity_poly.pdbx_seq_one_letter_code
_entity_poly.pdbx_strand_id
1 'polypeptide(L)' 'MSFNMNRINPNQTQVFFHDGRFETLTNEELEEFLLHMGISEVNSGMEQDVTD' A
#
# COMPACT_ATOMS: atom_id res chain seq x y z
N MET A 1 -6.23 1.51 -10.54
CA MET A 1 -6.19 2.24 -9.26
C MET A 1 -4.80 2.06 -8.71
N SER A 2 -4.01 3.12 -8.61
CA SER A 2 -2.71 3.07 -7.95
C SER A 2 -2.86 3.62 -6.53
N PHE A 3 -2.18 3.03 -5.58
CA PHE A 3 -2.03 3.56 -4.23
C PHE A 3 -0.58 3.36 -3.85
N ASN A 4 -0.06 4.26 -3.03
CA ASN A 4 1.29 4.13 -2.51
C ASN A 4 1.20 3.41 -1.16
N MET A 5 2.21 2.65 -0.78
CA MET A 5 2.28 2.09 0.56
C MET A 5 3.65 2.36 1.16
N ASN A 6 3.66 2.57 2.47
CA ASN A 6 4.87 2.80 3.24
C ASN A 6 4.87 1.88 4.46
N ARG A 7 5.84 0.97 4.55
CA ARG A 7 5.99 0.11 5.72
C ARG A 7 6.60 0.93 6.85
N ILE A 8 5.79 1.22 7.87
CA ILE A 8 6.21 2.03 9.02
C ILE A 8 6.84 1.17 10.13
N ASN A 9 6.50 -0.11 10.21
CA ASN A 9 7.13 -1.09 11.09
C ASN A 9 6.87 -2.53 10.60
N PRO A 10 7.47 -3.57 11.21
CA PRO A 10 7.33 -4.95 10.75
C PRO A 10 5.89 -5.50 10.68
N ASN A 11 4.97 -4.87 11.40
CA ASN A 11 3.58 -5.33 11.55
C ASN A 11 2.56 -4.36 10.95
N GLN A 12 2.97 -3.18 10.49
CA GLN A 12 2.06 -2.14 10.02
C GLN A 12 2.59 -1.44 8.77
N THR A 13 1.66 -1.18 7.85
CA THR A 13 1.88 -0.50 6.58
C THR A 13 0.84 0.60 6.42
N GLN A 14 1.29 1.78 6.00
CA GLN A 14 0.39 2.86 5.63
C GLN A 14 0.07 2.79 4.16
N VAL A 15 -1.21 2.81 3.80
CA VAL A 15 -1.70 2.89 2.42
C VAL A 15 -2.16 4.32 2.16
N PHE A 16 -1.59 4.96 1.15
CA PHE A 16 -1.93 6.32 0.71
C PHE A 16 -2.85 6.29 -0.50
N PHE A 17 -3.98 6.97 -0.35
CA PHE A 17 -4.99 7.10 -1.39
C PHE A 17 -4.84 8.41 -2.16
N HIS A 18 -5.39 8.47 -3.38
CA HIS A 18 -5.33 9.66 -4.24
C HIS A 18 -6.06 10.88 -3.68
N ASP A 19 -6.98 10.69 -2.73
CA ASP A 19 -7.70 11.78 -2.06
C ASP A 19 -6.90 12.39 -0.89
N GLY A 20 -5.64 11.97 -0.71
CA GLY A 20 -4.75 12.45 0.34
C GLY A 20 -5.00 11.82 1.70
N ARG A 21 -5.92 10.85 1.81
CA ARG A 21 -6.08 10.05 3.03
C ARG A 21 -5.00 8.98 3.09
N PHE A 22 -4.72 8.55 4.31
CA PHE A 22 -3.94 7.35 4.55
C PHE A 22 -4.62 6.49 5.61
N GLU A 23 -4.47 5.18 5.46
CA GLU A 23 -4.89 4.20 6.46
C GLU A 23 -3.69 3.40 6.91
N THR A 24 -3.62 3.12 8.21
CA THR A 24 -2.57 2.26 8.78
C THR A 24 -3.15 0.88 8.97
N LEU A 25 -2.67 -0.07 8.20
CA LEU A 25 -3.14 -1.45 8.20
C LEU A 25 -2.08 -2.34 8.84
N THR A 26 -2.52 -3.31 9.64
CA THR A 26 -1.69 -4.44 10.02
C THR A 26 -1.36 -5.30 8.79
N ASN A 27 -0.42 -6.24 8.92
CA ASN A 27 -0.12 -7.16 7.82
C ASN A 27 -1.38 -7.96 7.39
N GLU A 28 -2.19 -8.42 8.34
CA GLU A 28 -3.44 -9.16 8.06
C GLU A 28 -4.45 -8.28 7.32
N GLU A 29 -4.70 -7.06 7.80
CA GLU A 29 -5.62 -6.11 7.16
C GLU A 29 -5.12 -5.66 5.77
N LEU A 30 -3.80 -5.53 5.59
CA LEU A 30 -3.20 -5.20 4.30
C LEU A 30 -3.41 -6.34 3.29
N GLU A 31 -3.19 -7.59 3.70
CA GLU A 31 -3.40 -8.75 2.83
C GLU A 31 -4.87 -8.84 2.38
N GLU A 32 -5.82 -8.66 3.29
CA GLU A 32 -7.25 -8.59 2.96
C GLU A 32 -7.58 -7.43 2.01
N PHE A 33 -7.01 -6.24 2.27
CA PHE A 33 -7.19 -5.07 1.41
C PHE A 33 -6.69 -5.32 -0.03
N LEU A 34 -5.51 -5.93 -0.17
CA LEU A 34 -4.93 -6.26 -1.48
C LEU A 34 -5.75 -7.32 -2.22
N LEU A 35 -6.24 -8.33 -1.51
CA LEU A 35 -7.17 -9.34 -2.02
C LEU A 35 -8.46 -8.70 -2.55
N HIS A 36 -9.07 -7.80 -1.78
CA HIS A 36 -10.30 -7.10 -2.18
C HIS A 36 -10.09 -6.21 -3.42
N MET A 37 -8.90 -5.62 -3.56
CA MET A 37 -8.53 -4.83 -4.74
C MET A 37 -8.20 -5.69 -5.97
N GLY A 38 -8.20 -7.02 -5.84
CA GLY A 38 -7.80 -7.95 -6.91
C GLY A 38 -6.31 -7.91 -7.22
N ILE A 39 -5.49 -7.41 -6.29
CA ILE A 39 -4.04 -7.28 -6.42
C ILE A 39 -3.42 -8.48 -5.73
N SER A 40 -3.25 -9.56 -6.50
CA SER A 40 -2.69 -10.81 -6.00
C SER A 40 -1.17 -10.76 -5.77
N GLU A 41 -0.50 -9.76 -6.36
CA GLU A 41 0.94 -9.60 -6.26
C GLU A 41 1.25 -8.10 -6.24
N VAL A 42 1.57 -7.57 -5.06
CA VAL A 42 2.17 -6.24 -4.95
C VAL A 42 3.57 -6.39 -5.52
N ASN A 43 3.68 -6.14 -6.82
CA ASN A 43 4.96 -6.00 -7.49
C ASN A 43 5.80 -5.06 -6.62
N SER A 44 6.91 -5.58 -6.08
CA SER A 44 7.85 -4.88 -5.20
C SER A 44 8.61 -3.80 -5.99
N GLY A 45 7.86 -2.86 -6.53
CA GLY A 45 8.32 -1.65 -7.20
C GLY A 45 7.82 -0.42 -6.45
N MET A 46 7.88 -0.43 -5.11
CA MET A 46 7.75 0.79 -4.26
C MET A 46 8.95 1.73 -4.44
N GLU A 47 9.38 1.90 -5.68
CA GLU A 47 10.33 2.87 -6.18
C GLU A 47 9.69 3.47 -7.45
N GLN A 48 8.49 4.06 -7.33
CA GLN A 48 8.12 5.10 -8.29
C GLN A 48 8.82 6.37 -7.85
N ASP A 49 10.09 6.41 -8.25
CA ASP A 49 10.91 7.59 -8.45
C ASP A 49 10.02 8.70 -9.01
N VAL A 50 9.81 9.74 -8.21
CA VAL A 50 9.24 11.00 -8.70
C VAL A 50 10.37 11.68 -9.45
N THR A 51 10.54 11.33 -10.73
CA THR A 51 11.36 12.13 -11.64
C THR A 51 10.48 12.99 -12.53
N ASP A 52 10.77 14.29 -12.44
CA ASP A 52 10.34 15.49 -13.20
C ASP A 52 8.99 16.14 -12.84
#